data_AF-A0A1M4Z6W2-F1
#
_entry.id   AF-A0A1M4Z6W2-F1
#
_cell.length_a   1.000
_cell.length_b   1.000
_cell.length_c   1.000
_cell.angle_alpha   90.00
_cell.angle_beta   90.00
_cell.angle_gamma   90.00
#
_symmetry.space_group_name_H-M   'P 1'
#
loop_
_entity.id
_entity.type
_entity.pdbx_description
1 polymer ?
#
loop_
_entity_poly.entity_id
_entity_poly.type
_entity_poly.pdbx_seq_one_letter_code
_entity_poly.pdbx_strand_id
1 'polypeptide(L)'
;MNILRKCYMAFLGAVVMLLLPCRTVTGDSIAEPDYSFYGKHRSQIKPINRMFEANGSGGRADIYEEPGEEEPVIKMDNGSVFCVIHMYTDKKGDKWGSLLYDVQGNDTARTQFYTGDYLGWVKMEDLLVRYDEISFREEFGKQFQKYAGELDGYQAEHQTLYFWEYPGSEYKQEWQIQEEAGDWNIQETYRDDAGSLWGYSDYLPGVKGWICMTDPVNPDLPVLVRESVPASEVEEYAPGKPKRGYEFIIGGMILLVSLLTAVMIFVFWRRKKQS
;
A
#
# COMPACT_ATOMS: atom_id res chain seq x y z
N MET A 1 31.91 44.04 14.42
CA MET A 1 31.65 42.93 13.47
C MET A 1 30.21 42.49 13.67
N ASN A 2 29.32 43.03 12.82
CA ASN A 2 27.94 43.31 13.20
C ASN A 2 27.06 42.06 13.21
N ILE A 3 26.17 41.98 14.19
CA ILE A 3 25.11 40.97 14.35
C ILE A 3 24.38 40.71 13.02
N LEU A 4 24.18 41.76 12.22
CA LEU A 4 23.59 41.70 10.88
C LEU A 4 24.33 40.79 9.89
N ARG A 5 25.67 40.72 9.97
CA ARG A 5 26.51 39.89 9.11
C ARG A 5 26.48 38.42 9.55
N LYS A 6 26.28 38.17 10.85
CA LYS A 6 26.04 36.84 11.41
C LYS A 6 24.64 36.32 11.03
N CYS A 7 23.61 37.16 11.07
CA CYS A 7 22.26 36.80 10.60
C CYS A 7 22.23 36.54 9.08
N TYR A 8 22.96 37.32 8.29
CA TYR A 8 23.08 37.09 6.84
C TYR A 8 23.80 35.78 6.52
N MET A 9 24.90 35.46 7.20
CA MET A 9 25.62 34.20 7.02
C MET A 9 24.79 32.98 7.51
N ALA A 10 24.02 33.13 8.59
CA ALA A 10 23.12 32.10 9.08
C ALA A 10 21.94 31.84 8.11
N PHE A 11 21.37 32.91 7.53
CA PHE A 11 20.30 32.80 6.54
C PHE A 11 20.80 32.23 5.20
N LEU A 12 21.98 32.63 4.75
CA LEU A 12 22.62 32.06 3.56
C LEU A 12 22.96 30.58 3.78
N GLY A 13 23.43 30.21 4.97
CA GLY A 13 23.65 28.82 5.36
C GLY A 13 22.37 27.98 5.36
N ALA A 14 21.25 28.53 5.85
CA ALA A 14 19.95 27.87 5.83
C ALA A 14 19.41 27.67 4.40
N VAL A 15 19.61 28.66 3.51
CA VAL A 15 19.23 28.55 2.08
C VAL A 15 20.12 27.54 1.35
N VAL A 16 21.42 27.49 1.65
CA VAL A 16 22.32 26.46 1.08
C VAL A 16 21.96 25.07 1.59
N MET A 17 21.53 24.91 2.85
CA MET A 17 20.99 23.63 3.35
C MET A 17 19.69 23.21 2.66
N LEU A 18 18.83 24.16 2.30
CA LEU A 18 17.60 23.91 1.54
C LEU A 18 17.83 23.62 0.04
N LEU A 19 18.97 24.05 -0.49
CA LEU A 19 19.42 23.80 -1.87
C LEU A 19 20.38 22.62 -1.99
N LEU A 20 20.80 22.02 -0.88
CA LEU A 20 21.38 20.69 -0.94
C LEU A 20 20.33 19.82 -1.63
N PRO A 21 20.67 19.10 -2.71
CA PRO A 21 19.76 18.12 -3.25
C PRO A 21 19.45 17.21 -2.07
N CYS A 22 18.20 17.28 -1.59
CA CYS A 22 17.63 16.24 -0.76
C CYS A 22 17.92 15.01 -1.61
N ARG A 23 18.94 14.22 -1.22
CA ARG A 23 19.14 12.92 -1.83
C ARG A 23 17.76 12.33 -1.75
N THR A 24 17.16 12.06 -2.91
CA THR A 24 15.96 11.25 -2.98
C THR A 24 16.31 10.04 -2.14
N VAL A 25 15.82 10.03 -0.91
CA VAL A 25 15.72 8.82 -0.13
C VAL A 25 14.70 8.07 -0.97
N THR A 26 15.21 7.24 -1.87
CA THR A 26 14.45 6.12 -2.38
C THR A 26 14.08 5.36 -1.12
N GLY A 27 12.83 5.55 -0.70
CA GLY A 27 12.26 4.86 0.44
C GLY A 27 12.57 3.38 0.29
N ASP A 28 13.05 2.79 1.39
CA ASP A 28 13.46 1.40 1.57
C ASP A 28 13.64 0.63 0.25
N SER A 29 14.89 0.52 -0.17
CA SER A 29 15.28 -0.57 -1.04
C SER A 29 15.03 -1.86 -0.25
N ILE A 30 13.80 -2.37 -0.31
CA ILE A 30 13.58 -3.81 -0.36
C ILE A 30 14.61 -4.28 -1.37
N ALA A 31 15.56 -5.10 -0.93
CA ALA A 31 16.68 -5.53 -1.75
C ALA A 31 16.13 -5.97 -3.12
N GLU A 32 16.35 -5.16 -4.17
CA GLU A 32 16.00 -5.52 -5.54
C GLU A 32 17.18 -6.40 -5.97
N PRO A 33 17.03 -7.74 -6.04
CA PRO A 33 18.14 -8.55 -6.49
C PRO A 33 18.38 -8.23 -7.97
N ASP A 34 19.62 -8.39 -8.43
CA ASP A 34 20.08 -8.00 -9.76
C ASP A 34 19.46 -8.92 -10.84
N TYR A 35 18.16 -8.73 -11.09
CA TYR A 35 17.42 -9.47 -12.10
C TYR A 35 17.32 -8.60 -13.33
N SER A 36 18.09 -8.98 -14.35
CA SER A 36 18.16 -8.24 -15.62
C SER A 36 16.77 -8.01 -16.24
N PHE A 37 15.84 -8.94 -16.01
CA PHE A 37 14.43 -8.82 -16.39
C PHE A 37 13.72 -7.65 -15.71
N TYR A 38 13.76 -7.60 -14.38
CA TYR A 38 13.05 -6.59 -13.61
C TYR A 38 13.48 -5.17 -14.02
N GLY A 39 14.79 -4.95 -14.18
CA GLY A 39 15.32 -3.66 -14.65
C GLY A 39 14.81 -3.25 -16.03
N LYS A 40 14.75 -4.19 -16.98
CA LYS A 40 14.27 -3.94 -18.37
C LYS A 40 12.76 -3.70 -18.43
N HIS A 41 11.99 -4.35 -17.56
CA HIS A 41 10.52 -4.36 -17.60
C HIS A 41 9.86 -3.52 -16.51
N ARG A 42 10.64 -2.79 -15.70
CA ARG A 42 10.17 -2.05 -14.51
C ARG A 42 8.94 -1.19 -14.71
N SER A 43 8.80 -0.51 -15.86
CA SER A 43 7.63 0.36 -16.14
C SER A 43 6.33 -0.42 -16.40
N GLN A 44 6.45 -1.67 -16.82
CA GLN A 44 5.34 -2.60 -17.11
C GLN A 44 4.94 -3.41 -15.87
N ILE A 45 5.87 -3.60 -14.94
CA ILE A 45 5.61 -4.33 -13.68
C ILE A 45 4.76 -3.45 -12.75
N LYS A 46 3.67 -4.01 -12.23
CA LYS A 46 2.76 -3.34 -11.28
C LYS A 46 2.80 -4.00 -9.91
N PRO A 47 2.86 -3.24 -8.81
CA PRO A 47 2.70 -3.82 -7.48
C PRO A 47 1.25 -4.29 -7.29
N ILE A 48 1.07 -5.46 -6.67
CA ILE A 48 -0.24 -5.96 -6.26
C ILE A 48 -0.27 -6.34 -4.78
N ASN A 49 0.78 -6.97 -4.24
CA ASN A 49 0.90 -7.37 -2.82
C ASN A 49 -0.37 -8.04 -2.27
N ARG A 50 -0.84 -9.10 -2.93
CA ARG A 50 -2.03 -9.87 -2.51
C ARG A 50 -1.67 -11.32 -2.24
N MET A 51 -2.47 -11.97 -1.40
CA MET A 51 -2.30 -13.37 -1.05
C MET A 51 -3.00 -14.27 -2.06
N PHE A 52 -2.27 -15.27 -2.55
CA PHE A 52 -2.77 -16.26 -3.52
C PHE A 52 -2.52 -17.67 -3.00
N GLU A 53 -3.25 -18.60 -3.60
CA GLU A 53 -3.12 -20.03 -3.44
C GLU A 53 -2.75 -20.66 -4.79
N ALA A 54 -1.77 -21.57 -4.78
CA ALA A 54 -1.40 -22.36 -5.95
C ALA A 54 -2.52 -23.32 -6.35
N ASN A 55 -2.91 -23.30 -7.62
CA ASN A 55 -3.96 -24.13 -8.19
C ASN A 55 -3.63 -24.54 -9.64
N GLY A 56 -2.39 -24.94 -9.88
CA GLY A 56 -1.93 -25.34 -11.20
C GLY A 56 -2.45 -26.71 -11.63
N SER A 57 -2.39 -26.97 -12.93
CA SER A 57 -2.83 -28.24 -13.51
C SER A 57 -2.01 -29.43 -12.97
N GLY A 58 -2.66 -30.57 -12.73
CA GLY A 58 -1.96 -31.77 -12.23
C GLY A 58 -1.53 -31.70 -10.76
N GLY A 59 -2.06 -30.75 -9.99
CA GLY A 59 -1.81 -30.63 -8.55
C GLY A 59 -0.59 -29.79 -8.18
N ARG A 60 0.06 -29.15 -9.15
CA ARG A 60 1.23 -28.28 -8.96
C ARG A 60 1.17 -27.07 -9.89
N ALA A 61 1.70 -25.95 -9.43
CA ALA A 61 1.97 -24.76 -10.24
C ALA A 61 3.45 -24.68 -10.59
N ASP A 62 3.74 -24.23 -11.81
CA ASP A 62 5.10 -24.10 -12.33
C ASP A 62 5.66 -22.69 -12.04
N ILE A 63 6.90 -22.64 -11.52
CA ILE A 63 7.62 -21.40 -11.24
C ILE A 63 8.76 -21.26 -12.24
N TYR A 64 8.85 -20.07 -12.84
CA TYR A 64 9.80 -19.70 -13.87
C TYR A 64 10.77 -18.65 -13.33
N GLU A 65 11.99 -18.61 -13.88
CA GLU A 65 12.96 -17.57 -13.57
C GLU A 65 12.53 -16.22 -14.14
N GLU A 66 12.05 -16.21 -15.38
CA GLU A 66 11.52 -15.03 -16.07
C GLU A 66 10.18 -15.36 -16.76
N PRO A 67 9.26 -14.38 -16.87
CA PRO A 67 8.04 -14.53 -17.66
C PRO A 67 8.31 -14.88 -19.12
N GLY A 68 7.63 -15.91 -19.61
CA GLY A 68 7.67 -16.33 -21.02
C GLY A 68 8.76 -17.34 -21.37
N GLU A 69 9.58 -17.78 -20.41
CA GLU A 69 10.46 -18.93 -20.54
C GLU A 69 9.67 -20.22 -20.81
N GLU A 70 10.26 -21.16 -21.54
CA GLU A 70 9.58 -22.41 -21.92
C GLU A 70 9.56 -23.44 -20.77
N GLU A 71 10.65 -23.51 -20.01
CA GLU A 71 10.84 -24.53 -18.97
C GLU A 71 10.79 -23.91 -17.57
N PRO A 72 10.03 -24.50 -16.63
CA PRO A 72 10.02 -24.04 -15.25
C PRO A 72 11.33 -24.39 -14.54
N VAL A 73 11.74 -23.55 -13.61
CA VAL A 73 12.92 -23.80 -12.75
C VAL A 73 12.58 -24.67 -11.54
N ILE A 74 11.34 -24.61 -11.06
CA ILE A 74 10.86 -25.37 -9.91
C ILE A 74 9.33 -25.46 -9.91
N LYS A 75 8.75 -26.36 -9.11
CA LYS A 75 7.29 -26.51 -8.97
C LYS A 75 6.84 -26.24 -7.54
N MET A 76 5.59 -25.81 -7.39
CA MET A 76 4.94 -25.56 -6.10
C MET A 76 3.67 -26.41 -6.00
N ASP A 77 3.45 -27.07 -4.87
CA ASP A 77 2.25 -27.88 -4.67
C ASP A 77 0.99 -27.00 -4.54
N ASN A 78 -0.14 -27.47 -5.09
CA ASN A 78 -1.41 -26.78 -4.94
C ASN A 78 -1.82 -26.66 -3.47
N GLY A 79 -2.54 -25.59 -3.13
CA GLY A 79 -2.85 -25.22 -1.75
C GLY A 79 -1.74 -24.44 -1.05
N SER A 80 -0.56 -24.31 -1.65
CA SER A 80 0.49 -23.44 -1.11
C SER A 80 0.05 -21.98 -1.16
N VAL A 81 0.10 -21.30 -0.01
CA VAL A 81 -0.31 -19.91 0.15
C VAL A 81 0.91 -19.00 0.13
N PHE A 82 0.87 -17.92 -0.65
CA PHE A 82 1.99 -17.00 -0.82
C PHE A 82 1.55 -15.61 -1.28
N CYS A 83 2.42 -14.62 -1.08
CA CYS A 83 2.18 -13.27 -1.55
C CYS A 83 2.69 -13.11 -2.98
N VAL A 84 1.82 -12.70 -3.90
CA VAL A 84 2.25 -12.16 -5.18
C VAL A 84 2.58 -10.69 -4.98
N ILE A 85 3.84 -10.33 -5.21
CA ILE A 85 4.36 -8.99 -4.92
C ILE A 85 4.05 -8.05 -6.09
N HIS A 86 4.34 -8.52 -7.30
CA HIS A 86 4.11 -7.76 -8.54
C HIS A 86 3.42 -8.60 -9.60
N MET A 87 2.72 -7.92 -10.51
CA MET A 87 2.21 -8.48 -11.75
C MET A 87 2.96 -7.95 -12.97
N TYR A 88 3.04 -8.80 -13.98
CA TYR A 88 3.56 -8.48 -15.31
C TYR A 88 2.66 -9.12 -16.37
N THR A 89 2.34 -8.39 -17.44
CA THR A 89 1.68 -8.96 -18.62
C THR A 89 2.69 -9.04 -19.75
N ASP A 90 2.89 -10.23 -20.30
CA ASP A 90 3.86 -10.43 -21.37
C ASP A 90 3.33 -9.99 -22.75
N LYS A 91 4.15 -10.17 -23.78
CA LYS A 91 3.80 -9.78 -25.16
C LYS A 91 2.67 -10.63 -25.77
N LYS A 92 2.43 -11.83 -25.24
CA LYS A 92 1.35 -12.73 -25.66
C LYS A 92 0.03 -12.41 -24.94
N GLY A 93 0.10 -11.64 -23.85
CA GLY A 93 -1.05 -11.26 -23.03
C GLY A 93 -1.19 -12.14 -21.79
N ASP A 94 -0.25 -13.04 -21.53
CA ASP A 94 -0.28 -13.88 -20.35
C ASP A 94 0.10 -13.04 -19.12
N LYS A 95 -0.67 -13.20 -18.04
CA LYS A 95 -0.44 -12.52 -16.77
C LYS A 95 0.43 -13.38 -15.86
N TRP A 96 1.43 -12.74 -15.26
CA TRP A 96 2.43 -13.37 -14.40
C TRP A 96 2.48 -12.68 -13.05
N GLY A 97 2.55 -13.46 -11.98
CA GLY A 97 2.74 -13.01 -10.60
C GLY A 97 4.13 -13.35 -10.11
N SER A 98 4.83 -12.37 -9.54
CA SER A 98 6.13 -12.60 -8.90
C SER A 98 5.97 -13.03 -7.44
N LEU A 99 6.80 -13.98 -7.01
CA LEU A 99 6.82 -14.52 -5.66
C LEU A 99 8.24 -14.74 -5.15
N LEU A 100 8.40 -14.69 -3.83
CA LEU A 100 9.61 -15.16 -3.17
C LEU A 100 9.42 -16.61 -2.73
N TYR A 101 10.46 -17.43 -2.89
CA TYR A 101 10.44 -18.83 -2.51
C TYR A 101 11.82 -19.31 -2.03
N ASP A 102 11.80 -20.40 -1.26
CA ASP A 102 12.96 -21.22 -0.93
C ASP A 102 12.84 -22.57 -1.63
N VAL A 103 13.96 -23.28 -1.80
CA VAL A 103 13.95 -24.65 -2.33
C VAL A 103 13.76 -25.64 -1.18
N GLN A 104 12.71 -26.44 -1.25
CA GLN A 104 12.45 -27.56 -0.36
C GLN A 104 12.74 -28.89 -1.09
N GLY A 105 13.79 -29.58 -0.66
CA GLY A 105 14.24 -30.79 -1.35
C GLY A 105 14.97 -30.43 -2.65
N ASN A 106 14.69 -31.15 -3.74
CA ASN A 106 15.40 -30.98 -5.00
C ASN A 106 14.60 -30.25 -6.09
N ASP A 107 13.27 -30.25 -6.01
CA ASP A 107 12.40 -29.83 -7.12
C ASP A 107 11.10 -29.13 -6.67
N THR A 108 10.95 -28.86 -5.37
CA THR A 108 9.72 -28.29 -4.81
C THR A 108 10.02 -26.95 -4.14
N ALA A 109 9.28 -25.91 -4.51
CA ALA A 109 9.35 -24.61 -3.89
C ALA A 109 8.54 -24.60 -2.60
N ARG A 110 9.11 -23.98 -1.57
CA ARG A 110 8.40 -23.61 -0.36
C ARG A 110 8.24 -22.11 -0.33
N THR A 111 7.01 -21.67 -0.23
CA THR A 111 6.68 -20.25 -0.11
C THR A 111 6.42 -19.89 1.34
N GLN A 112 6.80 -18.67 1.70
CA GLN A 112 6.53 -18.07 3.00
C GLN A 112 6.13 -16.61 2.80
N PHE A 113 5.44 -16.05 3.79
CA PHE A 113 4.99 -14.67 3.71
C PHE A 113 6.18 -13.71 3.63
N TYR A 114 6.33 -13.04 2.48
CA TYR A 114 7.34 -12.00 2.24
C TYR A 114 8.80 -12.42 2.47
N THR A 115 9.11 -13.72 2.41
CA THR A 115 10.48 -14.22 2.59
C THR A 115 10.81 -15.30 1.57
N GLY A 116 12.04 -15.30 1.09
CA GLY A 116 12.60 -16.36 0.26
C GLY A 116 13.94 -15.92 -0.33
N ASP A 117 14.83 -16.88 -0.55
CA ASP A 117 16.15 -16.65 -1.14
C ASP A 117 16.09 -16.40 -2.65
N TYR A 118 14.98 -16.80 -3.30
CA TYR A 118 14.79 -16.71 -4.75
C TYR A 118 13.54 -15.91 -5.10
N LEU A 119 13.62 -15.13 -6.18
CA LEU A 119 12.47 -14.54 -6.87
C LEU A 119 12.11 -15.42 -8.06
N GLY A 120 10.83 -15.70 -8.25
CA GLY A 120 10.32 -16.38 -9.43
C GLY A 120 9.04 -15.74 -9.95
N TRP A 121 8.54 -16.30 -11.04
CA TRP A 121 7.29 -15.92 -11.67
C TRP A 121 6.41 -17.14 -11.89
N VAL A 122 5.13 -17.01 -11.54
CA VAL A 122 4.10 -18.02 -11.79
C VAL A 122 3.01 -17.41 -12.64
N LYS A 123 2.35 -18.20 -13.48
CA LYS A 123 1.22 -17.70 -14.25
C LYS A 123 0.03 -17.45 -13.34
N MET A 124 -0.64 -16.31 -13.52
CA MET A 124 -1.83 -16.00 -12.72
C MET A 124 -3.00 -16.93 -13.02
N GLU A 125 -3.04 -17.60 -14.17
CA GLU A 125 -4.07 -18.61 -14.49
C GLU A 125 -4.01 -19.85 -13.58
N ASP A 126 -2.83 -20.14 -13.03
CA ASP A 126 -2.59 -21.28 -12.14
C ASP A 126 -2.84 -20.91 -10.66
N LEU A 127 -3.42 -19.74 -10.38
CA LEU A 127 -3.61 -19.23 -9.01
C LEU A 127 -5.07 -18.95 -8.68
N LEU A 128 -5.39 -19.04 -7.40
CA LEU A 128 -6.60 -18.50 -6.80
C LEU A 128 -6.24 -17.33 -5.90
N VAL A 129 -6.93 -16.19 -6.02
CA VAL A 129 -6.78 -15.09 -5.08
C VAL A 129 -7.52 -15.43 -3.79
N ARG A 130 -6.84 -15.32 -2.64
CA ARG A 130 -7.53 -15.43 -1.35
C ARG A 130 -8.36 -14.18 -1.14
N TYR A 131 -9.61 -14.38 -0.73
CA TYR A 131 -10.54 -13.27 -0.53
C TYR A 131 -10.00 -12.32 0.54
N ASP A 132 -9.76 -11.08 0.13
CA ASP A 132 -9.15 -10.02 0.94
C ASP A 132 -10.01 -8.74 0.88
N GLU A 133 -9.50 -7.67 1.48
CA GLU A 133 -10.18 -6.37 1.45
C GLU A 133 -10.40 -5.84 0.02
N ILE A 134 -9.47 -6.11 -0.90
CA ILE A 134 -9.57 -5.69 -2.30
C ILE A 134 -10.71 -6.45 -3.00
N SER A 135 -10.81 -7.77 -2.80
CA SER A 135 -11.93 -8.58 -3.27
C SER A 135 -13.27 -8.04 -2.74
N PHE A 136 -13.31 -7.69 -1.45
CA PHE A 136 -14.51 -7.11 -0.85
C PHE A 136 -14.90 -5.77 -1.49
N ARG A 137 -13.94 -4.90 -1.79
CA ARG A 137 -14.20 -3.64 -2.51
C ARG A 137 -14.68 -3.87 -3.94
N GLU A 138 -14.10 -4.82 -4.65
CA GLU A 138 -14.49 -5.17 -6.02
C GLU A 138 -15.97 -5.64 -6.05
N GLU A 139 -16.37 -6.47 -5.09
CA GLU A 139 -17.72 -7.03 -5.00
C GLU A 139 -18.76 -6.02 -4.45
N PHE A 140 -18.45 -5.35 -3.34
CA PHE A 140 -19.41 -4.53 -2.59
C PHE A 140 -19.22 -3.02 -2.73
N GLY A 141 -18.17 -2.54 -3.42
CA GLY A 141 -17.81 -1.13 -3.44
C GLY A 141 -18.90 -0.17 -3.96
N LYS A 142 -19.81 -0.67 -4.80
CA LYS A 142 -20.98 0.12 -5.26
C LYS A 142 -22.02 0.36 -4.17
N GLN A 143 -21.99 -0.41 -3.09
CA GLN A 143 -22.90 -0.31 -1.95
C GLN A 143 -22.33 0.58 -0.84
N PHE A 144 -21.06 1.00 -0.95
CA PHE A 144 -20.43 1.85 0.04
C PHE A 144 -21.05 3.24 0.02
N GLN A 145 -21.20 3.80 1.21
CA GLN A 145 -21.72 5.14 1.43
C GLN A 145 -20.64 5.98 2.09
N LYS A 146 -20.71 7.30 1.92
CA LYS A 146 -19.80 8.21 2.61
C LYS A 146 -20.15 8.21 4.10
N TYR A 147 -19.13 8.18 4.96
CA TYR A 147 -19.32 8.38 6.41
C TYR A 147 -19.99 9.73 6.70
N ALA A 148 -20.97 9.71 7.59
CA ALA A 148 -21.84 10.83 7.92
C ALA A 148 -21.88 11.14 9.43
N GLY A 149 -20.93 10.63 10.19
CA GLY A 149 -20.83 10.89 11.64
C GLY A 149 -21.50 9.82 12.50
N GLU A 150 -21.63 8.59 12.01
CA GLU A 150 -22.35 7.51 12.71
C GLU A 150 -21.69 7.07 14.02
N LEU A 151 -20.39 7.33 14.23
CA LEU A 151 -19.70 7.16 15.50
C LEU A 151 -19.46 8.48 16.27
N ASP A 152 -20.06 9.58 15.83
CA ASP A 152 -19.87 10.87 16.49
C ASP A 152 -20.45 10.80 17.92
N GLY A 153 -19.59 11.09 18.90
CA GLY A 153 -19.93 11.01 20.32
C GLY A 153 -19.89 9.60 20.92
N TYR A 154 -19.49 8.57 20.16
CA TYR A 154 -19.25 7.24 20.72
C TYR A 154 -18.09 7.27 21.73
N GLN A 155 -18.38 6.83 22.96
CA GLN A 155 -17.42 6.85 24.07
C GLN A 155 -16.74 5.49 24.19
N ALA A 156 -15.52 5.41 23.65
CA ALA A 156 -14.75 4.16 23.59
C ALA A 156 -13.59 4.10 24.60
N GLU A 157 -13.50 5.07 25.51
CA GLU A 157 -12.46 5.10 26.53
C GLU A 157 -12.37 3.76 27.27
N HIS A 158 -11.15 3.22 27.37
CA HIS A 158 -10.87 1.96 28.05
C HIS A 158 -11.54 0.72 27.44
N GLN A 159 -12.01 0.81 26.19
CA GLN A 159 -12.56 -0.33 25.44
C GLN A 159 -11.52 -0.92 24.48
N THR A 160 -11.73 -2.19 24.13
CA THR A 160 -11.04 -2.83 23.01
C THR A 160 -12.00 -2.89 21.84
N LEU A 161 -11.62 -2.27 20.72
CA LEU A 161 -12.36 -2.35 19.48
C LEU A 161 -11.72 -3.37 18.55
N TYR A 162 -12.49 -3.86 17.61
CA TYR A 162 -12.06 -4.86 16.65
C TYR A 162 -12.16 -4.31 15.22
N PHE A 163 -11.10 -4.49 14.45
CA PHE A 163 -11.01 -4.09 13.04
C PHE A 163 -10.78 -5.32 12.18
N TRP A 164 -11.76 -5.65 11.36
CA TRP A 164 -11.70 -6.78 10.45
C TRP A 164 -11.07 -6.39 9.12
N GLU A 165 -10.42 -7.34 8.46
CA GLU A 165 -9.89 -7.11 7.10
C GLU A 165 -11.01 -6.70 6.12
N TYR A 166 -12.17 -7.32 6.26
CA TYR A 166 -13.44 -6.98 5.60
C TYR A 166 -14.61 -7.44 6.47
N PRO A 167 -15.83 -6.91 6.29
CA PRO A 167 -17.02 -7.37 7.01
C PRO A 167 -17.23 -8.88 6.90
N GLY A 168 -17.23 -9.57 8.06
CA GLY A 168 -17.34 -11.03 8.15
C GLY A 168 -16.03 -11.80 7.99
N SER A 169 -14.86 -11.15 7.92
CA SER A 169 -13.55 -11.83 7.88
C SER A 169 -13.28 -12.63 9.16
N GLU A 170 -12.49 -13.71 9.04
CA GLU A 170 -11.92 -14.39 10.20
C GLU A 170 -10.78 -13.58 10.85
N TYR A 171 -10.13 -12.71 10.06
CA TYR A 171 -8.99 -11.92 10.50
C TYR A 171 -9.45 -10.56 11.04
N LYS A 172 -9.07 -10.30 12.28
CA LYS A 172 -9.30 -9.03 12.97
C LYS A 172 -8.08 -8.59 13.78
N GLN A 173 -7.94 -7.28 13.91
CA GLN A 173 -6.96 -6.61 14.77
C GLN A 173 -7.68 -6.04 15.98
N GLU A 174 -7.02 -6.09 17.13
CA GLU A 174 -7.50 -5.47 18.36
C GLU A 174 -6.92 -4.07 18.49
N TRP A 175 -7.75 -3.10 18.87
CA TRP A 175 -7.33 -1.75 19.16
C TRP A 175 -7.78 -1.33 20.56
N GLN A 176 -6.82 -1.26 21.48
CA GLN A 176 -7.07 -0.82 22.85
C GLN A 176 -7.03 0.70 22.93
N ILE A 177 -8.15 1.27 23.34
CA ILE A 177 -8.31 2.71 23.46
C ILE A 177 -8.00 3.12 24.90
N GLN A 178 -6.89 3.84 25.09
CA GLN A 178 -6.43 4.26 26.43
C GLN A 178 -7.10 5.55 26.92
N GLU A 179 -7.40 6.48 26.01
CA GLU A 179 -8.07 7.78 26.23
C GLU A 179 -9.15 7.99 25.15
N GLU A 180 -9.80 9.15 25.04
CA GLU A 180 -10.76 9.39 23.94
C GLU A 180 -10.15 9.11 22.55
N ALA A 181 -10.88 8.38 21.71
CA ALA A 181 -10.55 8.24 20.29
C ALA A 181 -10.79 9.59 19.59
N GLY A 182 -9.72 10.38 19.43
CA GLY A 182 -9.80 11.78 18.98
C GLY A 182 -10.16 12.02 17.51
N ASP A 183 -10.26 10.96 16.68
CA ASP A 183 -10.81 11.00 15.32
C ASP A 183 -10.90 9.55 14.83
N TRP A 184 -12.10 9.07 14.52
CA TRP A 184 -12.31 7.70 14.01
C TRP A 184 -11.73 7.49 12.61
N ASN A 185 -11.51 8.58 11.87
CA ASN A 185 -11.04 8.58 10.49
C ASN A 185 -11.73 7.52 9.63
N ILE A 186 -13.05 7.53 9.67
CA ILE A 186 -13.86 6.63 8.84
C ILE A 186 -14.17 7.36 7.53
N GLN A 187 -13.84 6.74 6.41
CA GLN A 187 -14.05 7.35 5.10
C GLN A 187 -15.39 6.93 4.49
N GLU A 188 -15.78 5.68 4.73
CA GLU A 188 -16.91 5.04 4.10
C GLU A 188 -17.57 4.02 5.04
N THR A 189 -18.83 3.74 4.73
CA THR A 189 -19.65 2.81 5.46
C THR A 189 -20.27 1.77 4.53
N TYR A 190 -20.56 0.61 5.10
CA TYR A 190 -21.21 -0.50 4.42
C TYR A 190 -22.25 -1.11 5.36
N ARG A 191 -23.42 -1.49 4.83
CA ARG A 191 -24.43 -2.23 5.58
C ARG A 191 -24.49 -3.64 5.03
N ASP A 192 -24.25 -4.62 5.91
CA ASP A 192 -24.33 -6.02 5.53
C ASP A 192 -25.78 -6.54 5.47
N ASP A 193 -25.95 -7.76 4.97
CA ASP A 193 -27.25 -8.43 4.84
C ASP A 193 -27.93 -8.70 6.19
N ALA A 194 -27.15 -8.77 7.28
CA ALA A 194 -27.65 -8.89 8.65
C ALA A 194 -28.12 -7.55 9.23
N GLY A 195 -27.87 -6.44 8.53
CA GLY A 195 -28.24 -5.08 8.90
C GLY A 195 -27.18 -4.36 9.75
N SER A 196 -26.04 -4.97 10.04
CA SER A 196 -24.94 -4.33 10.78
C SER A 196 -24.31 -3.23 9.92
N LEU A 197 -24.05 -2.10 10.55
CA LEU A 197 -23.31 -1.00 9.94
C LEU A 197 -21.82 -1.17 10.22
N TRP A 198 -21.03 -1.10 9.16
CA TRP A 198 -19.59 -1.18 9.17
C TRP A 198 -18.98 0.14 8.72
N GLY A 199 -17.82 0.50 9.27
CA GLY A 199 -17.01 1.64 8.86
C GLY A 199 -15.60 1.23 8.51
N TYR A 200 -15.05 1.76 7.43
CA TYR A 200 -13.67 1.51 7.06
C TYR A 200 -12.76 2.66 7.50
N SER A 201 -11.61 2.31 8.08
CA SER A 201 -10.52 3.23 8.39
C SER A 201 -9.17 2.71 7.90
N ASP A 202 -8.40 3.58 7.24
CA ASP A 202 -7.06 3.29 6.71
C ASP A 202 -5.90 3.93 7.48
N TYR A 203 -6.19 4.71 8.52
CA TYR A 203 -5.21 5.64 9.09
C TYR A 203 -5.37 5.81 10.61
N LEU A 204 -5.90 4.80 11.30
CA LEU A 204 -5.79 4.74 12.75
C LEU A 204 -4.40 4.22 13.16
N PRO A 205 -3.80 4.76 14.24
CA PRO A 205 -2.48 4.32 14.68
C PRO A 205 -2.43 2.81 14.95
N GLY A 206 -1.71 2.08 14.10
CA GLY A 206 -1.46 0.65 14.26
C GLY A 206 -2.59 -0.28 13.83
N VAL A 207 -3.73 0.24 13.35
CA VAL A 207 -4.85 -0.57 12.86
C VAL A 207 -5.43 -0.02 11.56
N LYS A 208 -5.80 -0.93 10.67
CA LYS A 208 -6.47 -0.65 9.39
C LYS A 208 -7.55 -1.70 9.20
N GLY A 209 -8.73 -1.29 8.76
CA GLY A 209 -9.78 -2.24 8.39
C GLY A 209 -11.18 -1.71 8.67
N TRP A 210 -12.11 -2.65 8.76
CA TRP A 210 -13.52 -2.42 8.97
C TRP A 210 -13.91 -2.63 10.43
N ILE A 211 -14.53 -1.62 11.04
CA ILE A 211 -15.14 -1.72 12.37
C ILE A 211 -16.64 -1.94 12.24
N CYS A 212 -17.20 -2.88 13.00
CA CYS A 212 -18.65 -3.02 13.12
C CYS A 212 -19.20 -1.93 14.04
N MET A 213 -19.67 -0.81 13.49
CA MET A 213 -20.17 0.32 14.27
C MET A 213 -21.40 -0.02 15.13
N THR A 214 -22.16 -1.05 14.72
CA THR A 214 -23.35 -1.48 15.47
C THR A 214 -22.98 -2.22 16.76
N ASP A 215 -21.83 -2.90 16.78
CA ASP A 215 -21.33 -3.65 17.93
C ASP A 215 -19.79 -3.69 17.94
N PRO A 216 -19.12 -2.55 18.18
CA PRO A 216 -17.70 -2.37 17.87
C PRO A 216 -16.74 -3.07 18.86
N VAL A 217 -17.26 -3.52 20.00
CA VAL A 217 -16.53 -4.21 21.08
C VAL A 217 -16.72 -5.72 21.06
N ASN A 218 -17.49 -6.26 20.10
CA ASN A 218 -17.80 -7.68 20.05
C ASN A 218 -16.81 -8.43 19.15
N PRO A 219 -15.91 -9.29 19.71
CA PRO A 219 -14.96 -10.05 18.91
C PRO A 219 -15.57 -11.21 18.12
N ASP A 220 -16.79 -11.63 18.49
CA ASP A 220 -17.40 -12.91 18.11
C ASP A 220 -18.52 -12.71 17.08
N LEU A 221 -18.29 -11.81 16.12
CA LEU A 221 -19.17 -11.64 14.97
C LEU A 221 -19.11 -12.90 14.06
N PRO A 222 -20.22 -13.26 13.39
CA PRO A 222 -20.24 -14.39 12.48
C PRO A 222 -19.19 -14.26 11.36
N VAL A 223 -18.38 -15.31 11.19
CA VAL A 223 -17.43 -15.40 10.09
C VAL A 223 -18.16 -15.86 8.83
N LEU A 224 -18.00 -15.12 7.75
CA LEU A 224 -18.50 -15.47 6.43
C LEU A 224 -17.42 -16.20 5.65
N VAL A 225 -17.65 -17.48 5.35
CA VAL A 225 -16.75 -18.25 4.49
C VAL A 225 -16.85 -17.71 3.07
N ARG A 226 -15.75 -17.16 2.56
CA ARG A 226 -15.62 -16.68 1.17
C ARG A 226 -14.65 -17.60 0.44
N GLU A 227 -15.07 -18.08 -0.74
CA GLU A 227 -14.22 -18.93 -1.58
C GLU A 227 -13.18 -18.09 -2.31
N SER A 228 -11.98 -18.66 -2.51
CA SER A 228 -10.95 -18.06 -3.36
C SER A 228 -11.42 -17.97 -4.81
N VAL A 229 -11.10 -16.88 -5.50
CA VAL A 229 -11.56 -16.62 -6.89
C VAL A 229 -10.42 -16.89 -7.88
N PRO A 230 -10.68 -17.39 -9.11
CA PRO A 230 -9.65 -17.51 -10.14
C PRO A 230 -8.90 -16.20 -10.38
N ALA A 231 -7.57 -16.24 -10.26
CA ALA A 231 -6.76 -15.03 -10.37
C ALA A 231 -6.70 -14.44 -11.80
N SER A 232 -7.15 -15.19 -12.80
CA SER A 232 -7.38 -14.67 -14.17
C SER A 232 -8.35 -13.48 -14.19
N GLU A 233 -9.30 -13.45 -13.25
CA GLU A 233 -10.34 -12.42 -13.12
C GLU A 233 -9.85 -11.18 -12.36
N VAL A 234 -8.68 -11.24 -11.72
CA VAL A 234 -8.11 -10.09 -11.01
C VAL A 234 -7.79 -8.99 -12.02
N GLU A 235 -8.48 -7.86 -11.87
CA GLU A 235 -8.18 -6.65 -12.63
C GLU A 235 -6.79 -6.13 -12.24
N GLU A 236 -6.09 -5.56 -13.22
CA GLU A 236 -4.80 -4.93 -12.97
C GLU A 236 -5.02 -3.79 -11.97
N TYR A 237 -4.47 -3.91 -10.76
CA TYR A 237 -4.54 -2.84 -9.77
C TYR A 237 -3.92 -1.58 -10.36
N ALA A 238 -4.76 -0.62 -10.72
CA ALA A 238 -4.33 0.73 -11.01
C ALA A 238 -4.18 1.43 -9.66
N PRO A 239 -2.95 1.65 -9.14
CA PRO A 239 -2.81 2.46 -7.95
C PRO A 239 -3.54 3.77 -8.19
N GLY A 240 -4.49 4.08 -7.29
CA GLY A 240 -5.21 5.34 -7.31
C GLY A 240 -4.19 6.44 -7.55
N LYS A 241 -4.41 7.24 -8.61
CA LYS A 241 -3.45 8.24 -9.08
C LYS A 241 -2.85 8.94 -7.84
N PRO A 242 -1.51 9.01 -7.69
CA PRO A 242 -0.93 9.78 -6.59
C PRO A 242 -1.64 11.13 -6.57
N LYS A 243 -2.20 11.52 -5.43
CA LYS A 243 -2.95 12.77 -5.29
C LYS A 243 -2.03 13.90 -5.75
N ARG A 244 -2.17 14.29 -7.01
CA ARG A 244 -1.29 15.18 -7.79
C ARG A 244 -1.35 16.64 -7.31
N GLY A 245 -1.84 16.88 -6.09
CA GLY A 245 -2.09 18.19 -5.52
C GLY A 245 -0.91 18.77 -4.74
N TYR A 246 -0.09 17.92 -4.10
CA TYR A 246 0.99 18.42 -3.24
C TYR A 246 2.17 18.99 -4.02
N GLU A 247 2.43 18.49 -5.24
CA GLU A 247 3.51 19.00 -6.10
C GLU A 247 3.29 20.46 -6.51
N PHE A 248 2.05 20.85 -6.80
CA PHE A 248 1.71 22.25 -7.11
C PHE A 248 1.75 23.16 -5.88
N ILE A 249 1.38 22.64 -4.71
CA ILE A 249 1.46 23.38 -3.45
C ILE A 249 2.93 23.62 -3.08
N ILE A 250 3.77 22.58 -3.16
CA ILE A 250 5.22 22.67 -2.88
C ILE A 250 5.89 23.60 -3.89
N GLY A 251 5.62 23.41 -5.20
CA GLY A 251 6.14 24.29 -6.25
C GLY A 251 5.72 25.74 -6.07
N GLY A 252 4.45 25.98 -5.72
CA GLY A 252 3.92 27.32 -5.44
C GLY A 252 4.58 27.99 -4.25
N MET A 253 4.80 27.25 -3.15
CA MET A 253 5.52 27.78 -1.97
C MET A 253 6.96 28.16 -2.30
N ILE A 254 7.69 27.33 -3.07
CA ILE A 254 9.07 27.63 -3.48
C ILE A 254 9.13 28.92 -4.30
N LEU A 255 8.18 29.11 -5.21
CA LEU A 255 8.11 30.28 -6.09
C LEU A 255 7.79 31.56 -5.29
N LEU A 256 6.85 31.47 -4.34
CA LEU A 256 6.49 32.55 -3.43
C LEU A 256 7.68 32.99 -2.57
N VAL A 257 8.38 32.04 -1.95
CA VAL A 257 9.56 32.32 -1.11
C VAL A 257 10.68 32.96 -1.94
N SER A 258 10.89 32.47 -3.17
CA SER A 258 11.89 33.03 -4.09
C SER A 258 11.56 34.48 -4.46
N LEU A 259 10.30 34.79 -4.76
CA LEU A 259 9.85 36.15 -5.07
C LEU A 259 9.98 37.10 -3.87
N LEU A 260 9.55 36.67 -2.68
CA LEU A 260 9.70 37.45 -1.45
C LEU A 260 11.17 37.76 -1.14
N THR A 261 12.05 36.78 -1.37
CA THR A 261 13.49 36.95 -1.19
C THR A 261 14.06 37.96 -2.19
N ALA A 262 13.69 37.86 -3.47
CA ALA A 262 14.13 38.80 -4.51
C ALA A 262 13.66 40.24 -4.23
N VAL A 263 12.41 40.42 -3.79
CA VAL A 263 11.86 41.73 -3.40
C VAL A 263 12.62 42.30 -2.20
N MET A 264 12.88 41.49 -1.17
CA MET A 264 13.68 41.94 -0.03
C MET A 264 15.08 42.38 -0.46
N ILE A 265 15.77 41.58 -1.28
CA ILE A 265 17.10 41.94 -1.81
C ILE A 265 17.04 43.28 -2.55
N PHE A 266 16.06 43.46 -3.44
CA PHE A 266 15.88 44.70 -4.20
C PHE A 266 15.62 45.92 -3.30
N VAL A 267 14.74 45.80 -2.31
CA VAL A 267 14.43 46.87 -1.36
C VAL A 267 15.65 47.24 -0.51
N PHE A 268 16.40 46.25 -0.01
CA PHE A 268 17.62 46.50 0.75
C PHE A 268 18.73 47.12 -0.10
N TRP A 269 18.87 46.73 -1.36
CA TRP A 269 19.82 47.35 -2.29
C TRP A 269 19.44 48.80 -2.61
N ARG A 270 18.15 49.09 -2.82
CA ARG A 270 17.67 50.47 -3.04
C ARG A 270 17.90 51.36 -1.83
N ARG A 271 17.61 50.87 -0.62
CA ARG A 271 17.85 51.62 0.63
C ARG A 271 19.33 51.89 0.87
N LYS A 272 20.22 50.97 0.50
CA LYS A 272 21.67 51.16 0.60
C LYS A 272 22.23 52.14 -0.43
N LYS A 273 21.54 52.39 -1.55
CA LYS A 273 21.91 53.39 -2.56
C LYS A 273 21.45 54.82 -2.20
N GLN A 274 20.54 54.95 -1.23
CA GLN A 274 19.98 56.23 -0.76
C GLN A 274 20.58 56.70 0.57
N SER A 275 21.56 55.97 1.12
CA SER A 275 22.40 56.34 2.26
C SER A 275 23.84 56.51 1.80
#